data_AF-A0A945I1Z1-F1
#
_entry.id   AF-A0A945I1Z1-F1
#
_cell.length_a   1.000
_cell.length_b   1.000
_cell.length_c   1.000
_cell.angle_alpha   90.00
_cell.angle_beta   90.00
_cell.angle_gamma   90.00
#
_symmetry.space_group_name_H-M   'P 1'
#
loop_
_entity.id
_entity.type
_entity.pdbx_description
1 polymer ?
#
loop_
_entity_poly.entity_id
_entity_poly.type
_entity_poly.pdbx_seq_one_letter_code
_entity_poly.pdbx_strand_id
1 'polypeptide(L)'
;MSKNIQSIKKNLNIILSAEGNNDISLLILRVTTGLLMFFGHGLSKLTAGTARWEKLGHAFTDLIGLDSFHIFFGFLASLSESIGALLVAFGLVTRFSSFFLFFTMAIASLKHLLKDDFSELALIYAFICLVIMISGSGKYSLDYYLFKKND
;
A
#
# COMPACT_ATOMS: atom_id res chain seq x y z
N MET A 1 24.03 -37.00 5.82
CA MET A 1 23.31 -36.25 4.76
C MET A 1 23.98 -34.89 4.63
N SER A 2 24.50 -34.52 3.45
CA SER A 2 25.35 -33.32 3.33
C SER A 2 24.55 -32.03 3.63
N LYS A 3 25.19 -31.03 4.25
CA LYS A 3 24.58 -29.73 4.62
C LYS A 3 23.83 -29.08 3.45
N ASN A 4 24.29 -29.30 2.21
CA ASN A 4 23.64 -28.79 1.00
C ASN A 4 22.23 -29.36 0.79
N ILE A 5 22.03 -30.65 1.06
CA ILE A 5 20.72 -31.30 0.88
C ILE A 5 19.72 -30.79 1.93
N GLN A 6 20.18 -30.51 3.16
CA GLN A 6 19.33 -29.88 4.19
C GLN A 6 18.96 -28.44 3.82
N SER A 7 19.89 -27.65 3.29
CA SER A 7 19.62 -26.29 2.82
C SER A 7 18.61 -26.26 1.68
N ILE A 8 18.74 -27.17 0.71
CA ILE A 8 17.82 -27.29 -0.43
C ILE A 8 16.42 -27.70 0.05
N LYS A 9 16.31 -28.71 0.93
CA LYS A 9 15.00 -29.10 1.52
C LYS A 9 14.35 -27.96 2.31
N LYS A 10 15.14 -27.19 3.06
CA LYS A 10 14.64 -26.03 3.80
C LYS A 10 14.08 -24.96 2.86
N ASN A 11 14.78 -24.66 1.77
CA ASN A 11 14.31 -23.70 0.76
C ASN A 11 13.08 -24.20 0.00
N LEU A 12 13.03 -25.49 -0.32
CA LEU A 12 11.85 -26.13 -0.92
C LEU A 12 10.64 -26.09 0.01
N ASN A 13 10.81 -26.37 1.31
CA ASN A 13 9.71 -26.29 2.27
C ASN A 13 9.20 -24.85 2.47
N ILE A 14 10.04 -23.83 2.32
CA ILE A 14 9.58 -22.43 2.34
C ILE A 14 8.58 -22.16 1.22
N ILE A 15 8.74 -22.80 0.05
CA ILE A 15 7.91 -22.60 -1.14
C ILE A 15 6.73 -23.59 -1.18
N LEU A 16 6.93 -24.83 -0.71
CA LEU A 16 6.00 -25.95 -0.91
C LEU A 16 5.30 -26.43 0.37
N SER A 17 5.53 -25.82 1.54
CA SER A 17 4.81 -26.26 2.76
C SER A 17 3.34 -25.85 2.72
N ALA A 18 2.46 -26.76 3.16
CA ALA A 18 1.03 -26.53 3.28
C ALA A 18 0.67 -25.38 4.25
N GLU A 19 1.58 -25.02 5.17
CA GLU A 19 1.37 -23.94 6.15
C GLU A 19 1.97 -22.59 5.71
N GLY A 20 2.70 -22.55 4.58
CA GLY A 20 3.30 -21.33 4.02
C GLY A 20 4.24 -20.59 4.99
N ASN A 21 4.79 -19.46 4.55
CA ASN A 21 5.49 -18.54 5.44
C ASN A 21 4.81 -17.17 5.39
N ASN A 22 3.94 -16.91 6.36
CA ASN A 22 3.13 -15.69 6.44
C ASN A 22 3.98 -14.42 6.50
N ASP A 23 5.16 -14.46 7.11
CA ASP A 23 6.04 -13.29 7.18
C ASP A 23 6.66 -12.97 5.82
N ILE A 24 7.03 -14.00 5.04
CA ILE A 24 7.56 -13.83 3.68
C ILE A 24 6.45 -13.37 2.73
N SER A 25 5.25 -13.94 2.82
CA SER A 25 4.12 -13.51 1.98
C SER A 25 3.75 -12.05 2.25
N LEU A 26 3.70 -11.62 3.51
CA LEU A 26 3.48 -10.22 3.87
C LEU A 26 4.61 -9.30 3.44
N LEU A 27 5.86 -9.76 3.44
CA LEU A 27 6.98 -8.99 2.88
C LEU A 27 6.78 -8.77 1.37
N ILE A 28 6.54 -9.85 0.61
CA ILE A 28 6.35 -9.79 -0.84
C ILE A 28 5.16 -8.89 -1.17
N LEU A 29 4.03 -9.07 -0.48
CA LEU A 29 2.82 -8.28 -0.69
C LEU A 29 3.09 -6.79 -0.47
N ARG A 30 3.72 -6.42 0.65
CA ARG A 30 3.98 -5.01 0.97
C ARG A 30 5.00 -4.37 0.04
N VAL A 31 6.13 -5.02 -0.22
CA VAL A 31 7.19 -4.47 -1.07
C VAL A 31 6.67 -4.30 -2.49
N THR A 32 5.98 -5.31 -3.03
CA THR A 32 5.43 -5.25 -4.39
C THR A 32 4.37 -4.16 -4.49
N THR A 33 3.38 -4.17 -3.60
CA THR A 33 2.31 -3.17 -3.62
C THR A 33 2.82 -1.75 -3.40
N GLY A 34 3.70 -1.54 -2.41
CA GLY A 34 4.23 -0.22 -2.10
C GLY A 34 5.12 0.33 -3.21
N LEU A 35 5.98 -0.49 -3.82
CA LEU A 35 6.81 -0.04 -4.94
C LEU A 35 5.99 0.21 -6.21
N LEU A 36 5.04 -0.67 -6.56
CA LEU A 36 4.18 -0.45 -7.72
C LEU A 36 3.29 0.79 -7.55
N MET A 37 2.75 1.01 -6.34
CA MET A 37 2.02 2.25 -6.03
C MET A 37 2.92 3.48 -6.15
N PHE A 38 4.13 3.43 -5.58
CA PHE A 38 5.07 4.54 -5.64
C PHE A 38 5.44 4.90 -7.09
N PHE A 39 5.84 3.93 -7.91
CA PHE A 39 6.28 4.20 -9.28
C PHE A 39 5.10 4.44 -10.25
N GLY A 40 4.01 3.70 -10.09
CA GLY A 40 2.85 3.77 -11.00
C GLY A 40 1.90 4.93 -10.70
N HIS A 41 1.79 5.35 -9.44
CA HIS A 41 0.82 6.36 -9.02
C HIS A 41 1.48 7.53 -8.29
N GLY A 42 2.36 7.29 -7.32
CA GLY A 42 2.90 8.33 -6.46
C GLY A 42 3.91 9.30 -7.11
N LEU A 43 4.93 8.77 -7.79
CA LEU A 43 6.13 9.52 -8.16
C LEU A 43 5.81 10.75 -9.02
N SER A 44 4.93 10.59 -10.00
CA SER A 44 4.52 11.69 -10.87
C SER A 44 3.54 12.65 -10.21
N LYS A 45 2.74 12.20 -9.22
CA LYS A 45 1.71 13.01 -8.57
C LYS A 45 2.28 13.96 -7.52
N LEU A 46 3.30 13.54 -6.78
CA LEU A 46 3.89 14.36 -5.72
C LEU A 46 4.60 15.61 -6.25
N THR A 47 5.10 15.59 -7.48
CA THR A 47 5.83 16.71 -8.08
C THR A 47 5.05 17.45 -9.16
N ALA A 48 3.81 17.04 -9.45
CA ALA A 48 2.98 17.62 -10.52
C ALA A 48 2.39 19.01 -10.22
N GLY A 49 2.60 19.54 -9.01
CA GLY A 49 2.17 20.88 -8.62
C GLY A 49 0.68 21.01 -8.31
N THR A 50 0.27 22.24 -7.96
CA THR A 50 -1.04 22.54 -7.37
C THR A 50 -2.22 22.23 -8.31
N ALA A 51 -2.09 22.49 -9.61
CA ALA A 51 -3.13 22.21 -10.59
C ALA A 51 -3.48 20.72 -10.70
N ARG A 52 -2.48 19.83 -10.52
CA ARG A 52 -2.73 18.39 -10.49
C ARG A 52 -3.35 17.97 -9.16
N TRP A 53 -2.88 18.52 -8.05
CA TRP A 53 -3.45 18.24 -6.73
C TRP A 53 -4.90 18.68 -6.64
N GLU A 54 -5.25 19.86 -7.15
CA GLU A 54 -6.64 20.31 -7.21
C GLU A 54 -7.56 19.29 -7.89
N LYS A 55 -7.18 18.80 -9.09
CA LYS A 55 -7.92 17.76 -9.82
C LYS A 55 -8.06 16.45 -9.06
N LEU A 56 -7.04 16.07 -8.28
CA LEU A 56 -7.11 14.91 -7.39
C LEU A 56 -8.05 15.17 -6.22
N GLY A 57 -7.99 16.35 -5.61
CA GLY A 57 -8.85 16.78 -4.51
C GLY A 57 -10.33 16.68 -4.84
N HIS A 58 -10.71 17.13 -6.04
CA HIS A 58 -12.08 17.01 -6.56
C HIS A 58 -12.63 15.58 -6.50
N ALA A 59 -11.78 14.55 -6.61
CA ALA A 59 -12.24 13.17 -6.46
C ALA A 59 -12.90 12.90 -5.10
N PHE A 60 -12.43 13.57 -4.04
CA PHE A 60 -12.91 13.38 -2.69
C PHE A 60 -13.87 14.49 -2.25
N THR A 61 -13.50 15.75 -2.48
CA THR A 61 -14.27 16.91 -2.02
C THR A 61 -15.65 16.98 -2.66
N ASP A 62 -15.76 16.63 -3.95
CA ASP A 62 -17.06 16.60 -4.64
C ASP A 62 -17.98 15.51 -4.05
N LEU A 63 -17.42 14.39 -3.58
CA LEU A 63 -18.20 13.30 -2.94
C LEU A 63 -18.78 13.71 -1.59
N ILE A 64 -18.06 14.55 -0.84
CA ILE A 64 -18.49 15.05 0.47
C ILE A 64 -19.22 16.41 0.38
N GLY A 65 -19.39 16.94 -0.84
CA GLY A 65 -20.09 18.21 -1.08
C GLY A 65 -19.33 19.44 -0.58
N LEU A 66 -18.00 19.43 -0.66
CA LEU A 66 -17.15 20.48 -0.10
C LEU A 66 -16.46 21.29 -1.21
N ASP A 67 -16.78 22.58 -1.34
CA ASP A 67 -16.28 23.45 -2.43
C ASP A 67 -14.89 24.06 -2.18
N SER A 68 -14.17 23.59 -1.16
CA SER A 68 -12.87 24.15 -0.72
C SER A 68 -11.84 23.04 -0.44
N PHE A 69 -10.62 23.38 -0.05
CA PHE A 69 -9.57 22.40 0.33
C PHE A 69 -9.20 21.34 -0.74
N HIS A 70 -9.60 21.52 -2.00
CA HIS A 70 -9.25 20.64 -3.12
C HIS A 70 -7.75 20.34 -3.18
N ILE A 71 -6.93 21.39 -3.21
CA ILE A 71 -5.47 21.27 -3.28
C ILE A 71 -4.93 20.50 -2.06
N PHE A 72 -5.48 20.75 -0.87
CA PHE A 72 -5.04 20.10 0.36
C PHE A 72 -5.30 18.59 0.33
N PHE A 73 -6.54 18.17 0.03
CA PHE A 73 -6.87 16.74 -0.06
C PHE A 73 -6.15 16.05 -1.22
N GLY A 74 -5.97 16.73 -2.34
CA GLY A 74 -5.20 16.19 -3.47
C GLY A 74 -3.71 16.05 -3.18
N PHE A 75 -3.13 16.97 -2.40
CA PHE A 75 -1.77 16.84 -1.90
C PHE A 75 -1.66 15.65 -0.95
N LEU A 76 -2.60 15.50 0.00
CA LEU A 76 -2.63 14.33 0.90
C LEU A 76 -2.76 13.01 0.13
N ALA A 77 -3.60 12.97 -0.91
CA ALA A 77 -3.74 11.80 -1.76
C ALA A 77 -2.41 11.47 -2.46
N SER A 78 -1.73 12.48 -3.01
CA SER A 78 -0.42 12.33 -3.64
C SER A 78 0.65 11.88 -2.64
N LEU A 79 0.65 12.46 -1.43
CA LEU A 79 1.57 12.12 -0.36
C LEU A 79 1.40 10.66 0.10
N SER A 80 0.15 10.22 0.24
CA SER A 80 -0.20 8.84 0.58
C SER A 80 0.31 7.87 -0.49
N GLU A 81 -0.01 8.12 -1.76
CA GLU A 81 0.41 7.27 -2.88
C GLU A 81 1.92 7.28 -3.14
N SER A 82 2.65 8.29 -2.64
CA SER A 82 4.10 8.37 -2.73
C SER A 82 4.78 7.92 -1.44
N ILE A 83 4.90 8.81 -0.46
CA ILE A 83 5.64 8.53 0.77
C ILE A 83 4.94 7.43 1.55
N GLY A 84 3.61 7.45 1.64
CA GLY A 84 2.83 6.37 2.28
C GLY A 84 3.07 5.01 1.63
N ALA A 85 3.17 4.94 0.30
CA ALA A 85 3.50 3.72 -0.43
C ALA A 85 4.90 3.18 -0.10
N LEU A 86 5.90 4.05 0.04
CA LEU A 86 7.23 3.66 0.50
C LEU A 86 7.22 3.19 1.96
N LEU A 87 6.48 3.87 2.83
CA LEU A 87 6.31 3.44 4.22
C LEU A 87 5.69 2.05 4.30
N VAL A 88 4.70 1.73 3.46
CA VAL A 88 4.15 0.38 3.36
C VAL A 88 5.20 -0.61 2.87
N ALA A 89 5.97 -0.26 1.83
CA ALA A 89 7.00 -1.14 1.26
C ALA A 89 8.07 -1.53 2.30
N PHE A 90 8.56 -0.56 3.08
CA PHE A 90 9.54 -0.81 4.15
C PHE A 90 8.92 -1.35 5.43
N GLY A 91 7.60 -1.29 5.54
CA GLY A 91 6.88 -1.75 6.71
C GLY A 91 7.06 -0.85 7.93
N LEU A 92 6.94 0.46 7.73
CA LEU A 92 7.02 1.48 8.77
C LEU A 92 5.64 2.12 9.00
N VAL A 93 5.20 2.14 10.25
CA VAL A 93 3.83 2.48 10.69
C VAL A 93 2.79 1.83 9.76
N THR A 94 3.00 0.54 9.46
CA THR A 94 2.40 -0.17 8.31
C THR A 94 0.89 -0.04 8.28
N ARG A 95 0.21 -0.25 9.42
CA ARG A 95 -1.26 -0.18 9.49
C ARG A 95 -1.80 1.20 9.14
N PHE A 96 -1.13 2.24 9.61
CA PHE A 96 -1.53 3.62 9.36
C PHE A 96 -1.24 4.04 7.92
N SER A 97 -0.05 3.72 7.41
CA SER A 97 0.33 3.98 6.03
C SER A 97 -0.58 3.24 5.03
N SER A 98 -0.91 1.97 5.31
CA SER A 98 -1.85 1.18 4.49
C SER A 98 -3.28 1.69 4.57
N PHE A 99 -3.72 2.24 5.71
CA PHE A 99 -5.04 2.86 5.83
C PHE A 99 -5.21 4.04 4.86
N PHE A 100 -4.22 4.94 4.82
CA PHE A 100 -4.29 6.08 3.89
C PHE A 100 -4.22 5.66 2.42
N LEU A 101 -3.41 4.66 2.08
CA LEU A 101 -3.38 4.12 0.72
C LEU A 101 -4.69 3.43 0.34
N PHE A 102 -5.27 2.67 1.26
CA PHE A 102 -6.58 2.08 1.08
C PHE A 102 -7.62 3.15 0.80
N PHE A 103 -7.62 4.22 1.62
CA PHE A 103 -8.57 5.32 1.47
C PHE A 103 -8.43 6.02 0.11
N THR A 104 -7.22 6.36 -0.33
CA THR A 104 -7.02 7.02 -1.63
C THR A 104 -7.47 6.15 -2.80
N MET A 105 -7.17 4.84 -2.75
CA MET A 105 -7.58 3.90 -3.78
C MET A 105 -9.09 3.59 -3.76
N ALA A 106 -9.72 3.57 -2.58
CA ALA A 106 -11.16 3.45 -2.46
C ALA A 106 -11.89 4.66 -3.06
N ILE A 107 -11.43 5.88 -2.75
CA ILE A 107 -11.98 7.10 -3.36
C ILE A 107 -11.77 7.13 -4.88
N ALA A 108 -10.58 6.72 -5.35
CA ALA A 108 -10.31 6.64 -6.78
C ALA A 108 -11.25 5.64 -7.47
N SER A 109 -11.41 4.44 -6.91
CA SER A 109 -12.31 3.41 -7.43
C SER A 109 -13.77 3.90 -7.46
N LEU A 110 -14.25 4.52 -6.38
CA LEU A 110 -15.60 5.08 -6.30
C LEU A 110 -15.82 6.18 -7.34
N LYS A 111 -14.84 7.07 -7.55
CA LYS A 111 -14.92 8.13 -8.57
C LYS A 111 -15.06 7.55 -9.98
N HIS A 112 -14.34 6.48 -10.30
CA HIS A 112 -14.50 5.79 -11.58
C HIS A 112 -15.90 5.19 -11.69
N LEU A 113 -16.37 4.50 -10.64
CA LEU A 113 -17.68 3.85 -10.62
C LEU A 113 -18.83 4.85 -10.85
N LEU A 114 -18.75 6.05 -10.27
CA LEU A 114 -19.74 7.12 -10.48
C LEU A 114 -19.71 7.73 -11.89
N LYS A 115 -18.67 7.46 -12.67
CA LYS A 115 -18.55 7.87 -14.08
C LYS A 115 -18.91 6.73 -15.04
N ASP A 116 -19.61 5.71 -14.55
CA ASP A 116 -19.94 4.48 -15.27
C ASP A 116 -18.69 3.74 -15.81
N ASP A 117 -17.55 3.89 -15.14
CA ASP A 117 -16.28 3.24 -15.46
C ASP A 117 -15.80 2.36 -14.30
N PHE A 118 -15.25 1.18 -14.58
CA PHE A 118 -14.81 0.26 -13.54
C PHE A 118 -13.29 0.18 -13.50
N SER A 119 -12.68 0.88 -12.54
CA SER A 119 -11.24 0.79 -12.31
C SER A 119 -10.90 -0.43 -11.44
N GLU A 120 -10.77 -1.59 -12.08
CA GLU A 120 -10.39 -2.85 -11.43
C GLU A 120 -9.07 -2.72 -10.67
N LEU A 121 -8.08 -2.05 -11.26
CA LEU A 121 -6.76 -1.89 -10.66
C LEU A 121 -6.79 -1.09 -9.36
N ALA A 122 -7.55 0.02 -9.32
CA ALA A 122 -7.71 0.82 -8.11
C ALA A 122 -8.39 0.01 -6.99
N LEU A 123 -9.39 -0.80 -7.35
CA LEU A 123 -10.09 -1.65 -6.40
C LEU A 123 -9.19 -2.76 -5.86
N ILE A 124 -8.39 -3.40 -6.72
CA ILE A 124 -7.40 -4.41 -6.33
C ILE A 124 -6.38 -3.80 -5.35
N TYR A 125 -5.83 -2.63 -5.64
CA TYR A 125 -4.90 -1.96 -4.73
C TYR A 125 -5.56 -1.61 -3.39
N ALA A 126 -6.82 -1.17 -3.39
CA ALA A 126 -7.56 -0.93 -2.17
C ALA A 126 -7.66 -2.22 -1.32
N PHE A 127 -8.12 -3.33 -1.91
CA PHE A 127 -8.23 -4.59 -1.17
C PHE A 127 -6.89 -5.14 -0.69
N ILE A 128 -5.82 -5.02 -1.47
CA ILE A 128 -4.48 -5.42 -1.02
C ILE A 128 -4.03 -4.55 0.17
N CYS A 129 -4.24 -3.23 0.10
CA CYS A 129 -3.93 -2.34 1.22
C CYS A 129 -4.77 -2.68 2.46
N LEU A 130 -6.03 -3.07 2.28
CA LEU A 130 -6.90 -3.53 3.37
C LEU A 130 -6.35 -4.82 4.02
N VAL A 131 -5.92 -5.78 3.20
CA VAL A 131 -5.28 -7.02 3.69
C VAL A 131 -4.01 -6.71 4.47
N ILE A 132 -3.15 -5.83 3.97
CA ILE A 132 -1.93 -5.40 4.69
C ILE A 132 -2.29 -4.69 6.00
N MET A 133 -3.30 -3.82 5.98
CA MET A 133 -3.76 -3.08 7.16
C MET A 133 -4.24 -4.01 8.27
N ILE A 134 -5.02 -5.04 7.93
CA ILE A 134 -5.54 -6.04 8.88
C ILE A 134 -4.41 -6.97 9.36
N SER A 135 -3.59 -7.48 8.43
CA SER A 135 -2.53 -8.44 8.74
C SER A 135 -1.36 -7.81 9.51
N GLY A 136 -1.13 -6.52 9.34
CA GLY A 136 -0.02 -5.79 9.95
C GLY A 136 1.30 -5.93 9.18
N SER A 137 2.40 -5.68 9.89
CA SER A 137 3.72 -5.52 9.30
C SER A 137 4.51 -6.83 9.14
N GLY A 138 4.22 -7.89 9.91
CA GLY A 138 5.02 -9.12 9.86
C GLY A 138 6.49 -8.94 10.29
N LYS A 139 7.23 -10.04 10.38
CA LYS A 139 8.58 -10.08 10.95
C LYS A 139 9.65 -9.32 10.16
N TYR A 140 9.54 -9.32 8.83
CA TYR A 140 10.48 -8.62 7.94
C TYR A 140 10.00 -7.18 7.71
N SER A 141 9.91 -6.38 8.76
CA SER A 141 9.45 -4.99 8.69
C SER A 141 10.20 -4.09 9.64
N LEU A 142 10.33 -2.81 9.31
CA LEU A 142 10.92 -1.84 10.25
C LEU A 142 10.10 -1.75 11.54
N ASP A 143 8.77 -1.82 11.45
CA ASP A 143 7.89 -1.88 12.62
C ASP A 143 8.26 -3.02 13.57
N TYR A 144 8.57 -4.20 13.03
CA TYR A 144 8.99 -5.32 13.86
C TYR A 144 10.30 -5.00 14.59
N TYR A 145 11.28 -4.37 13.94
CA TYR A 145 12.54 -4.04 14.62
C TYR A 145 12.41 -2.86 15.61
N LEU A 146 11.54 -1.89 15.33
CA LEU A 146 11.36 -0.70 16.15
C LEU A 146 10.43 -0.93 17.35
N PHE A 147 9.39 -1.76 17.19
CA PHE A 147 8.39 -2.00 18.22
C PHE A 147 8.49 -3.40 18.86
N LYS A 148 9.43 -4.25 18.43
CA LYS A 148 9.75 -5.46 19.19
C LYS A 148 10.44 -5.05 20.48
N LYS A 149 9.66 -5.11 21.55
CA LYS A 149 10.14 -5.04 22.91
C LYS A 149 11.21 -6.12 23.10
N ASN A 150 12.39 -5.73 23.56
CA ASN A 150 13.39 -6.66 24.09
C ASN A 150 12.81 -7.18 25.42
N ASP A 151 12.02 -8.25 25.36
CA ASP A 151 11.70 -9.07 26.51
C ASP A 151 12.78 -10.16 26.67
#